data_AF-A0A6N9YNF2-F1
#
_entry.id   AF-A0A6N9YNF2-F1
#
_cell.length_a   1.000
_cell.length_b   1.000
_cell.length_c   1.000
_cell.angle_alpha   90.00
_cell.angle_beta   90.00
_cell.angle_gamma   90.00
#
_symmetry.space_group_name_H-M   'P 1'
#
loop_
_entity.id
_entity.type
_entity.pdbx_description
1 polymer ?
#
loop_
_entity_poly.entity_id
_entity_poly.type
_entity_poly.pdbx_seq_one_letter_code
_entity_poly.pdbx_strand_id
1 'polypeptide(L)' 'MSAETARALEEALRAHVADEDDGSFVTGWIIIAAAAMPEDGDATSYSYITPEMQPVHASMGLLAMAQRWFNRCDNQEDE' A
#
# COMPACT_ATOMS: atom_id res chain seq x y z
N MET A 1 -2.65 13.29 -5.57
CA MET A 1 -2.78 12.41 -6.74
C MET A 1 -3.86 12.99 -7.66
N SER A 2 -3.70 12.97 -8.98
CA SER A 2 -4.77 13.40 -9.89
C SER A 2 -5.89 12.35 -9.93
N ALA A 3 -7.10 12.74 -10.33
CA ALA A 3 -8.22 11.79 -10.48
C ALA A 3 -7.92 10.70 -11.52
N GLU A 4 -7.19 11.04 -12.59
CA GLU A 4 -6.79 10.09 -13.63
C GLU A 4 -5.83 9.03 -13.07
N THR A 5 -4.80 9.45 -12.32
CA THR A 5 -3.85 8.54 -11.68
C THR A 5 -4.55 7.66 -10.65
N ALA A 6 -5.49 8.21 -9.87
CA ALA A 6 -6.28 7.45 -8.90
C ALA A 6 -7.06 6.32 -9.58
N ARG A 7 -7.77 6.64 -10.66
CA ARG A 7 -8.55 5.66 -11.43
C ARG A 7 -7.66 4.59 -12.07
N ALA A 8 -6.53 4.98 -12.66
CA ALA A 8 -5.60 4.04 -13.27
C ALA A 8 -5.01 3.06 -12.23
N LEU A 9 -4.71 3.56 -11.04
CA LEU A 9 -4.24 2.75 -9.92
C LEU A 9 -5.31 1.76 -9.43
N GLU A 10 -6.55 2.23 -9.25
CA GLU A 10 -7.66 1.36 -8.83
C GLU A 10 -7.94 0.24 -9.83
N GLU A 11 -7.89 0.55 -11.13
CA GLU A 11 -8.06 -0.45 -12.18
C GLU A 11 -6.94 -1.49 -12.16
N ALA A 12 -5.69 -1.04 -12.03
CA ALA A 12 -4.53 -1.94 -11.95
C ALA A 12 -4.61 -2.88 -10.73
N LEU A 13 -5.02 -2.36 -9.57
CA LEU A 13 -5.19 -3.17 -8.36
C LEU A 13 -6.29 -4.22 -8.51
N ARG A 14 -7.43 -3.85 -9.12
CA ARG A 14 -8.53 -4.79 -9.38
C ARG A 14 -8.12 -5.89 -10.35
N ALA A 15 -7.45 -5.52 -11.44
CA ALA A 15 -6.95 -6.48 -12.43
C ALA A 15 -5.98 -7.48 -11.78
N HIS A 16 -5.00 -6.98 -11.01
CA HIS A 16 -4.04 -7.84 -10.34
C HIS A 16 -4.70 -8.81 -9.35
N VAL A 17 -5.63 -8.35 -8.51
CA VAL A 17 -6.32 -9.22 -7.55
C VAL A 17 -7.19 -10.26 -8.25
N ALA A 18 -7.84 -9.91 -9.36
CA ALA A 18 -8.61 -10.86 -10.15
C ALA A 18 -7.72 -11.95 -10.80
N ASP A 19 -6.48 -11.61 -11.15
CA ASP A 19 -5.51 -12.57 -11.69
C ASP A 19 -4.96 -13.53 -10.61
N GLU A 20 -4.80 -13.04 -9.37
CA GLU A 20 -4.25 -13.83 -8.25
C GLU A 20 -5.30 -14.69 -7.53
N ASP A 21 -6.54 -14.20 -7.42
CA ASP A 21 -7.61 -14.86 -6.65
C ASP A 21 -8.96 -14.75 -7.37
N ASP A 22 -9.31 -15.79 -8.13
CA ASP A 22 -10.55 -15.83 -8.91
C ASP A 22 -11.79 -15.72 -8.02
N GLY A 23 -12.64 -14.75 -8.31
CA GLY A 23 -13.87 -14.46 -7.56
C GLY A 23 -13.69 -13.49 -6.38
N SER A 24 -12.48 -13.03 -6.08
CA SER A 24 -12.23 -12.01 -5.07
C SER A 24 -12.45 -10.60 -5.61
N PHE A 25 -12.91 -9.70 -4.73
CA PHE A 25 -13.12 -8.29 -5.04
C PHE A 25 -12.32 -7.40 -4.09
N VAL A 26 -11.67 -6.38 -4.63
CA VAL A 26 -10.93 -5.39 -3.85
C VAL A 26 -11.93 -4.51 -3.09
N THR A 27 -11.92 -4.61 -1.76
CA THR A 27 -12.79 -3.83 -0.86
C THR A 27 -12.06 -2.65 -0.21
N GLY A 28 -10.73 -2.66 -0.20
CA GLY A 28 -9.89 -1.60 0.33
C GLY A 28 -8.42 -1.88 0.06
N TRP A 29 -7.61 -0.83 0.11
CA TRP A 29 -6.16 -0.91 -0.08
C TRP A 29 -5.45 0.26 0.59
N ILE A 30 -4.16 0.09 0.82
CA ILE A 30 -3.25 1.16 1.24
C ILE A 30 -1.94 1.00 0.47
N ILE A 31 -1.40 2.11 -0.01
CA ILE A 31 -0.06 2.18 -0.57
C ILE A 31 0.77 3.08 0.33
N ILE A 32 1.98 2.63 0.66
CA ILE A 32 2.95 3.38 1.45
C ILE A 32 4.20 3.51 0.58
N ALA A 33 4.69 4.74 0.43
CA ALA A 33 5.93 5.01 -0.27
C ALA A 33 6.91 5.71 0.68
N ALA A 34 8.12 5.18 0.74
CA ALA A 34 9.28 5.85 1.32
C ALA A 34 10.08 6.50 0.18
N ALA A 35 10.43 7.76 0.34
CA ALA A 35 11.21 8.52 -0.62
C ALA A 35 12.43 9.13 0.08
N ALA A 36 13.61 8.94 -0.52
CA ALA A 36 14.82 9.65 -0.10
C ALA A 36 14.68 11.13 -0.45
N MET A 37 15.11 12.01 0.47
CA MET A 37 15.09 13.45 0.25
C MET A 37 16.41 13.89 -0.43
N PRO A 38 16.36 14.61 -1.56
CA PRO A 38 17.59 14.96 -2.29
C PRO A 38 18.51 15.91 -1.52
N GLU A 39 17.97 16.74 -0.62
CA GLU A 39 18.73 17.65 0.23
C GLU A 39 19.36 17.00 1.46
N ASP A 40 18.88 15.83 1.87
CA ASP A 40 19.36 15.09 3.04
C ASP A 40 19.21 13.58 2.80
N GLY A 41 20.33 12.94 2.47
CA GLY A 41 20.39 11.51 2.16
C GLY A 41 20.06 10.59 3.34
N ASP A 42 20.09 11.11 4.57
CA ASP A 42 19.69 10.38 5.77
C ASP A 42 18.21 10.60 6.11
N ALA A 43 17.54 11.56 5.45
CA ALA A 43 16.12 11.82 5.63
C ALA A 43 15.26 10.97 4.68
N THR A 44 14.28 10.28 5.26
CA THR A 44 13.25 9.55 4.53
C THR A 44 11.88 10.18 4.75
N SER A 45 11.21 10.55 3.65
CA SER A 45 9.82 10.99 3.67
C SER A 45 8.89 9.82 3.42
N TYR A 46 7.81 9.75 4.20
CA TYR A 46 6.78 8.73 4.04
C TYR A 46 5.49 9.38 3.56
N SER A 47 4.90 8.81 2.52
CA SER A 47 3.56 9.16 2.07
C SER A 47 2.70 7.90 1.99
N TYR A 48 1.40 8.05 2.23
CA TYR A 48 0.45 6.97 2.05
C TYR A 48 -0.74 7.43 1.22
N ILE A 49 -1.33 6.48 0.51
CA ILE A 49 -2.49 6.70 -0.37
C ILE A 49 -3.53 5.62 -0.05
N THR A 50 -4.79 6.05 0.07
CA THR A 50 -5.95 5.19 0.27
C THR A 50 -7.12 5.70 -0.58
N PRO A 51 -8.13 4.85 -0.89
CA PRO A 51 -9.37 5.32 -1.50
C PRO A 51 -10.04 6.41 -0.65
N GLU A 52 -10.66 7.39 -1.30
CA GLU A 52 -11.29 8.54 -0.62
C GLU A 52 -12.42 8.12 0.34
N MET A 53 -13.20 7.12 -0.05
CA MET A 53 -14.34 6.62 0.73
C MET A 53 -13.95 5.49 1.70
N GLN A 54 -12.66 5.13 1.79
CA GLN A 54 -12.22 4.08 2.71
C GLN A 54 -12.31 4.58 4.16
N PRO A 55 -13.02 3.86 5.05
CA PRO A 55 -13.07 4.24 6.45
C PRO A 55 -11.67 4.23 7.09
N VAL A 56 -11.38 5.23 7.93
CA VAL A 56 -10.07 5.39 8.58
C VAL A 56 -9.61 4.13 9.31
N HIS A 57 -10.53 3.42 9.99
CA HIS A 57 -10.19 2.19 10.70
C HIS A 57 -9.74 1.05 9.77
N ALA A 58 -10.28 0.99 8.54
CA ALA A 58 -9.85 0.02 7.54
C ALA A 58 -8.42 0.35 7.07
N SER A 59 -8.12 1.62 6.80
CA SER A 59 -6.77 2.08 6.45
C SER A 59 -5.75 1.74 7.55
N MET A 60 -6.10 1.99 8.82
CA MET A 60 -5.24 1.66 9.96
C MET A 60 -5.02 0.16 10.12
N GLY A 61 -6.07 -0.65 9.91
CA GLY A 61 -5.97 -2.11 9.94
C GLY A 61 -5.03 -2.66 8.87
N LEU A 62 -5.15 -2.14 7.63
CA LEU A 62 -4.28 -2.51 6.52
C LEU A 62 -2.82 -2.08 6.76
N LEU A 63 -2.60 -0.88 7.30
CA LEU A 63 -1.27 -0.40 7.68
C LEU A 63 -0.62 -1.32 8.73
N ALA A 64 -1.36 -1.68 9.78
CA ALA A 64 -0.86 -2.59 10.81
C ALA A 64 -0.55 -3.99 10.24
N MET A 65 -1.34 -4.45 9.27
CA MET A 65 -1.08 -5.71 8.57
C MET A 65 0.20 -5.64 7.72
N ALA A 66 0.39 -4.55 6.97
CA ALA A 66 1.60 -4.33 6.17
C ALA A 66 2.86 -4.30 7.05
N GLN A 67 2.82 -3.59 8.18
CA GLN A 67 3.93 -3.54 9.14
C GLN A 67 4.27 -4.94 9.67
N ARG A 68 3.27 -5.75 10.04
CA ARG A 68 3.49 -7.13 10.50
C ARG A 68 4.09 -8.02 9.42
N TRP A 69 3.68 -7.83 8.16
CA TRP A 69 4.21 -8.59 7.04
C TRP A 69 5.69 -8.26 6.79
N PHE A 70 6.03 -6.96 6.77
CA PHE A 70 7.41 -6.49 6.64
C PHE A 70 8.32 -7.06 7.73
N ASN A 71 7.89 -6.94 9.00
CA ASN A 71 8.65 -7.47 10.14
C ASN A 71 8.81 -9.00 10.10
N ARG A 72 7.96 -9.73 9.37
CA ARG A 72 8.09 -11.18 9.23
C ARG A 72 9.13 -11.54 8.17
N CYS A 73 9.18 -10.82 7.07
CA CYS A 73 10.18 -11.02 6.02
C CYS A 73 11.59 -10.67 6.50
N ASP A 74 11.74 -9.62 7.31
CA ASP A 74 13.02 -9.23 7.92
C ASP A 74 13.60 -10.33 8.81
N ASN A 75 12.74 -11.04 9.55
CA ASN A 75 13.16 -12.16 10.42
C ASN A 75 13.40 -13.49 9.69
N GLN A 76 13.20 -13.57 8.37
CA GLN A 76 13.44 -14.80 7.58
C GLN A 76 14.85 -14.86 6.96
N GLU A 77 15.65 -13.79 7.04
CA GLU A 77 17.04 -13.79 6.54
C GLU A 77 18.05 -14.37 7.56
N ASP A 78 17.60 -14.71 8.77
CA ASP A 78 18.44 -15.15 9.90
C ASP A 78 18.41 -16.68 10.19
N GLU A 79 17.81 -17.53 9.34
CA GLU A 79 17.78 -19.01 9.50
C GLU A 79 18.58 -19.80 8.44
#